data_AF-F1YYD0-F1
#
_entry.id   AF-F1YYD0-F1
#
_cell.length_a   1.000
_cell.length_b   1.000
_cell.length_c   1.000
_cell.angle_alpha   90.00
_cell.angle_beta   90.00
_cell.angle_gamma   90.00
#
_symmetry.space_group_name_H-M   'P 1'
#
loop_
_entity.id
_entity.type
_entity.pdbx_description
1 polymer ?
#
loop_
_entity_poly.entity_id
_entity_poly.type
_entity_poly.pdbx_seq_one_letter_code
_entity_poly.pdbx_strand_id
1 'polypeptide(L)' 'MEYINNLLGLFCHLLFIGISYQLLMSLFDWSKLVKNRAENLGKIQLFVFFIAIIMGYLVSHFILELIQMGQSLFLVFG' A
#
# COMPACT_ATOMS: atom_id res chain seq x y z
N MET A 1 0.32 3.39 25.25
CA MET A 1 0.10 4.30 24.10
C MET A 1 0.91 3.89 22.88
N GLU A 2 2.21 3.60 23.03
CA GLU A 2 3.08 3.19 21.92
C GLU A 2 2.61 1.94 21.17
N TYR A 3 2.15 0.90 21.89
CA TYR A 3 1.57 -0.31 21.27
C TYR A 3 0.34 -0.03 20.39
N ILE A 4 -0.51 0.92 20.80
CA ILE A 4 -1.72 1.29 20.05
C ILE A 4 -1.30 2.02 18.76
N ASN A 5 -0.31 2.91 18.85
CA ASN A 5 0.22 3.61 17.69
C ASN A 5 0.90 2.66 16.69
N ASN A 6 1.67 1.68 17.19
CA ASN A 6 2.31 0.67 16.35
C ASN A 6 1.28 -0.25 15.67
N LEU A 7 0.22 -0.64 16.39
CA LEU A 7 -0.88 -1.42 15.83
C LEU A 7 -1.64 -0.62 14.75
N LEU A 8 -1.90 0.67 15.01
CA LEU A 8 -2.56 1.56 14.06
C LEU A 8 -1.70 1.76 12.80
N GLY A 9 -0.39 1.96 12.95
CA GLY A 9 0.54 2.04 11.82
C GLY A 9 0.54 0.77 10.99
N LEU A 10 0.58 -0.40 11.64
CA LEU A 10 0.51 -1.69 10.96
C LEU A 10 -0.83 -1.86 10.21
N PHE A 11 -1.95 -1.46 10.81
CA PHE A 11 -3.26 -1.48 10.16
C PHE A 11 -3.30 -0.55 8.94
N CYS A 12 -2.77 0.67 9.05
CA CYS A 12 -2.65 1.60 7.93
C CYS A 12 -1.84 0.98 6.79
N HIS A 13 -0.68 0.38 7.08
CA HIS A 13 0.13 -0.28 6.07
C HIS A 13 -0.65 -1.40 5.37
N LEU A 14 -1.29 -2.30 6.12
CA LEU A 14 -2.09 -3.38 5.54
C LEU A 14 -3.25 -2.86 4.69
N LEU A 15 -3.93 -1.80 5.13
CA LEU A 15 -5.03 -1.17 4.40
C LEU A 15 -4.54 -0.63 3.05
N PHE A 16 -3.47 0.16 3.03
CA PHE A 16 -2.94 0.74 1.79
C PHE A 16 -2.33 -0.31 0.85
N ILE A 17 -1.75 -1.40 1.38
CA ILE A 17 -1.31 -2.55 0.59
C ILE A 17 -2.51 -3.22 -0.08
N GLY A 18 -3.61 -3.43 0.67
CA GLY A 18 -4.85 -3.98 0.12
C GLY A 18 -5.44 -3.12 -1.00
N ILE A 19 -5.52 -1.80 -0.79
CA ILE A 19 -5.99 -0.85 -1.82
C ILE A 19 -5.06 -0.90 -3.04
N SER A 20 -3.75 -0.88 -2.84
CA SER A 20 -2.78 -0.93 -3.93
C SER A 20 -2.91 -2.23 -4.73
N TYR A 21 -3.09 -3.36 -4.06
CA TYR A 21 -3.31 -4.65 -4.73
C TYR A 21 -4.60 -4.64 -5.57
N GLN A 22 -5.70 -4.13 -5.02
CA GLN A 22 -6.95 -4.02 -5.74
C GLN A 22 -6.82 -3.11 -6.97
N LEU A 23 -6.16 -1.96 -6.82
CA LEU A 23 -5.90 -1.05 -7.94
C LEU A 23 -5.05 -1.69 -9.01
N LEU A 24 -3.97 -2.40 -8.64
CA LEU A 24 -3.13 -3.07 -9.62
C LEU A 24 -3.90 -4.17 -10.35
N MET A 25 -4.72 -4.93 -9.64
CA MET A 25 -5.51 -5.99 -10.25
C MET A 25 -6.63 -5.45 -11.16
N SER A 26 -7.20 -4.29 -10.82
CA SER A 26 -8.32 -3.69 -11.55
C SER A 26 -7.92 -2.77 -12.71
N LEU A 27 -6.79 -2.05 -12.59
CA LEU A 27 -6.37 -1.06 -13.59
C LEU A 27 -5.57 -1.69 -14.73
N PHE A 28 -4.86 -2.77 -14.47
CA PHE A 28 -4.02 -3.43 -15.47
C PHE A 28 -4.72 -4.66 -16.04
N ASP A 29 -4.81 -4.72 -17.37
CA ASP A 29 -5.22 -5.93 -18.06
C ASP A 29 -4.04 -6.93 -18.11
N TRP A 30 -3.91 -7.71 -17.04
CA TRP A 30 -2.86 -8.72 -16.89
C TRP A 30 -2.87 -9.78 -18.01
N SER A 31 -3.97 -9.92 -18.75
CA SER A 31 -4.05 -10.80 -19.91
C SER A 31 -3.21 -10.29 -21.09
N LYS A 32 -3.08 -8.97 -21.22
CA LYS A 32 -2.27 -8.32 -22.27
C LYS A 32 -0.81 -8.18 -21.88
N LEU A 33 -0.54 -8.03 -20.57
CA LEU A 33 0.81 -7.86 -20.06
C LEU A 33 1.62 -9.16 -20.01
N VAL A 34 0.96 -10.32 -19.83
CA VAL A 34 1.66 -11.59 -19.64
C VAL A 34 1.20 -12.64 -20.66
N LYS A 35 2.16 -13.11 -21.47
CA LYS A 35 1.95 -14.27 -22.37
C LYS A 35 1.76 -15.53 -21.52
N ASN A 36 0.85 -16.42 -21.92
CA ASN A 36 0.52 -17.67 -21.23
C ASN A 36 -0.05 -17.48 -19.81
N ARG A 37 -1.09 -16.64 -19.69
CA ARG A 37 -1.81 -16.34 -18.45
C ARG A 37 -2.23 -17.61 -17.68
N ALA A 38 -2.85 -18.59 -18.35
CA ALA A 38 -3.43 -19.75 -17.69
C ALA A 38 -2.43 -20.59 -16.87
N GLU A 39 -1.18 -20.69 -17.33
CA GLU A 39 -0.12 -21.42 -16.61
C GLU A 39 0.56 -20.58 -15.52
N ASN A 40 0.52 -19.26 -15.64
CA ASN A 40 1.28 -18.35 -14.78
C ASN A 40 0.43 -17.48 -13.85
N LEU A 41 -0.90 -17.67 -13.82
CA LEU A 41 -1.84 -16.87 -13.02
C LEU A 41 -1.40 -16.68 -11.56
N GLY A 42 -0.99 -17.77 -10.89
CA GLY A 42 -0.53 -17.68 -9.49
C GLY A 42 0.77 -16.88 -9.34
N LYS A 43 1.70 -17.00 -10.29
CA LYS A 43 2.97 -16.23 -10.29
C LYS A 43 2.71 -14.73 -10.53
N ILE A 44 1.75 -14.42 -11.41
CA ILE A 44 1.33 -13.03 -11.67
C ILE A 44 0.73 -12.45 -10.40
N GLN A 45 -0.21 -13.15 -9.74
CA GLN A 45 -0.82 -12.68 -8.50
C GLN A 45 0.22 -12.43 -7.40
N LEU A 46 1.20 -13.33 -7.25
CA LEU A 46 2.30 -13.15 -6.30
C LEU A 46 3.16 -11.93 -6.65
N PHE A 47 3.46 -11.72 -7.93
CA PHE A 47 4.21 -10.56 -8.40
C PHE A 47 3.47 -9.25 -8.14
N VAL A 48 2.18 -9.20 -8.47
CA VAL A 48 1.29 -8.05 -8.19
C VAL A 48 1.22 -7.80 -6.70
N PHE A 49 1.15 -8.85 -5.88
CA PHE A 49 1.14 -8.75 -4.43
C PHE A 49 2.44 -8.12 -3.90
N PHE A 50 3.61 -8.50 -4.40
CA PHE A 50 4.87 -7.85 -4.01
C PHE A 50 4.92 -6.38 -4.41
N ILE A 51 4.47 -6.04 -5.61
CA ILE A 51 4.40 -4.64 -6.03
C ILE A 51 3.42 -3.85 -5.15
N ALA A 52 2.28 -4.45 -4.80
CA ALA A 52 1.29 -3.84 -3.92
C ALA A 52 1.82 -3.60 -2.51
N ILE A 53 2.67 -4.49 -1.98
CA ILE A 53 3.36 -4.29 -0.71
C ILE A 53 4.25 -3.04 -0.79
N ILE A 54 5.08 -2.94 -1.83
CA ILE A 54 6.00 -1.82 -2.00
C ILE A 54 5.22 -0.50 -2.14
N MET A 55 4.27 -0.43 -3.08
CA MET A 55 3.48 0.79 -3.29
C MET A 55 2.62 1.14 -2.09
N GLY A 56 1.92 0.17 -1.50
CA GLY A 56 1.05 0.40 -0.37
C GLY A 56 1.81 0.87 0.86
N TYR A 57 3.01 0.32 1.11
CA TYR A 57 3.90 0.80 2.16
C TYR A 57 4.35 2.24 1.91
N LEU A 58 4.81 2.57 0.70
CA LEU A 58 5.25 3.93 0.36
C LEU A 58 4.13 4.95 0.56
N VAL A 59 2.93 4.66 0.05
CA VAL A 59 1.76 5.56 0.19
C VAL A 59 1.38 5.70 1.66
N SER A 60 1.30 4.59 2.39
CA SER A 60 0.96 4.63 3.82
C SER A 60 1.98 5.43 4.62
N HIS A 61 3.28 5.25 4.33
CA HIS A 61 4.35 5.97 5.02
C HIS A 61 4.26 7.47 4.75
N PHE A 62 4.09 7.85 3.48
CA PHE A 62 3.92 9.24 3.07
C PHE A 62 2.71 9.92 3.77
N ILE A 63 1.57 9.22 3.87
CA ILE A 63 0.39 9.76 4.57
C ILE A 63 0.65 9.93 6.07
N LEU A 64 1.33 8.99 6.72
CA LEU A 64 1.69 9.10 8.14
C LEU A 64 2.65 10.26 8.38
N GLU A 65 3.65 10.45 7.52
CA GLU A 65 4.57 11.60 7.58
C GLU A 65 3.81 12.93 7.41
N LEU A 66 2.87 13.00 6.46
CA LEU A 66 2.02 14.19 6.28
C LEU A 66 1.21 14.53 7.53
N ILE A 67 0.64 13.52 8.20
CA ILE A 67 -0.10 13.71 9.45
C ILE A 67 0.84 14.24 10.55
N GLN A 68 2.03 13.65 10.68
CA GLN A 68 3.02 14.10 11.67
C GLN A 68 3.50 15.52 11.41
N MET A 69 3.76 15.88 10.15
CA MET A 69 4.08 17.24 9.73
C MET A 69 2.94 18.21 10.02
N GLY A 70 1.68 17.83 9.75
CA GLY A 70 0.51 18.64 10.07
C GLY A 70 0.38 18.90 11.58
N GLN A 71 0.59 17.88 12.40
CA GLN A 71 0.56 18.00 13.86
C GLN A 71 1.69 18.88 14.39
N SER A 72 2.90 18.74 13.86
CA SER A 72 4.04 19.56 14.30
C SER A 72 3.87 21.03 13.92
N LEU A 73 3.36 21.33 12.72
CA LEU A 73 3.05 22.70 12.30
C LEU A 73 1.93 23.30 13.15
N PHE A 74 0.87 22.54 13.43
CA PHE A 74 -0.21 23.02 14.30
C PHE A 74 0.29 23.34 15.72
N LEU A 75 1.19 22.53 16.28
CA LEU A 75 1.79 22.79 17.60
C LEU A 75 2.74 24.01 17.62
N VAL A 76 3.36 24.35 16.48
CA VAL A 76 4.31 25.47 16.39
C VAL A 76 3.58 26.80 16.12
N PHE A 77 2.48 26.78 15.38
CA PHE A 77 1.80 27.99 14.91
C PHE A 77 0.38 28.20 15.48
N GLY A 78 -0.20 27.22 16.18
CA GLY A 78 -1.50 27.28 16.84
C GLY A 78 -1.39 27.57 18.34
#